data_AF-A0A822DMU8-F1
#
_entry.id   AF-A0A822DMU8-F1
#
_cell.length_a   1.000
_cell.length_b   1.000
_cell.length_c   1.000
_cell.angle_alpha   90.00
_cell.angle_beta   90.00
_cell.angle_gamma   90.00
#
_symmetry.space_group_name_H-M   'P 1'
#
loop_
_entity.id
_entity.type
_entity.pdbx_description
1 polymer ?
#
loop_
_entity_poly.entity_id
_entity_poly.type
_entity_poly.pdbx_seq_one_letter_code
_entity_poly.pdbx_strand_id
1 'polypeptide(L)'
;LLDSGTLGINGTGITIGYSTSGRVNNCLSLLSNLSYVQATHLVLLGTVGQPYSFSIWIKPNTVVGGTIVHVSSKTTGLGWCLPML
;
A
#
# COMPACT_ATOMS: atom_id res chain seq x y z
N LEU A 1 5.32 -5.91 18.21
CA LEU A 1 5.66 -6.96 17.21
C LEU A 1 4.34 -7.51 16.64
N LEU A 2 3.53 -6.68 15.97
CA LEU A 2 2.13 -7.00 15.65
C LEU A 2 1.80 -6.95 14.15
N ASP A 3 2.60 -6.24 13.34
CA ASP A 3 2.30 -6.03 11.92
C ASP A 3 3.33 -6.71 10.99
N SER A 4 4.13 -7.63 11.53
CA SER A 4 5.14 -8.39 10.77
C SER A 4 4.88 -9.90 10.90
N GLY A 5 3.90 -10.39 10.17
CA GLY A 5 3.64 -11.83 10.08
C GLY A 5 2.84 -12.16 8.83
N THR A 6 3.02 -13.38 8.32
CA THR A 6 2.52 -13.97 7.07
C THR A 6 0.98 -14.07 6.95
N LEU A 7 0.23 -13.24 7.68
CA LEU A 7 -1.22 -13.20 7.74
C LEU A 7 -1.68 -11.84 7.24
N GLY A 8 -2.45 -11.86 6.14
CA GLY A 8 -2.72 -10.72 5.29
C GLY A 8 -3.07 -9.42 6.02
N ILE A 9 -2.52 -8.32 5.50
CA ILE A 9 -2.96 -6.97 5.86
C ILE A 9 -4.44 -6.86 5.46
N ASN A 10 -5.32 -6.59 6.43
CA ASN A 10 -6.73 -6.37 6.15
C ASN A 10 -6.87 -5.07 5.36
N GLY A 11 -7.42 -5.17 4.15
CA GLY A 11 -7.52 -4.06 3.23
C GLY A 11 -8.62 -4.24 2.20
N THR A 12 -9.01 -3.13 1.62
CA THR A 12 -9.92 -3.07 0.48
C THR A 12 -9.12 -2.70 -0.76
N GLY A 13 -9.62 -3.08 -1.93
CA GLY A 13 -9.02 -2.67 -3.19
C GLY A 13 -10.07 -2.45 -4.24
N ILE A 14 -9.81 -1.52 -5.15
CA ILE A 14 -10.65 -1.28 -6.32
C ILE A 14 -9.88 -1.61 -7.58
N THR A 15 -10.56 -2.26 -8.53
CA THR A 15 -10.00 -2.57 -9.85
C THR A 15 -8.65 -3.30 -9.76
N ILE A 16 -8.60 -4.30 -8.87
CA ILE A 16 -7.43 -5.15 -8.63
C ILE A 16 -7.63 -6.53 -9.24
N GLY A 17 -6.52 -7.17 -9.63
CA GLY A 17 -6.47 -8.57 -10.02
C GLY A 17 -5.30 -9.29 -9.34
N TYR A 18 -5.27 -10.61 -9.47
CA TYR A 18 -4.16 -11.43 -9.01
C TYR A 18 -3.44 -12.05 -10.22
N SER A 19 -2.11 -12.12 -10.14
CA SER A 19 -1.29 -12.79 -11.13
C SER A 19 -0.31 -13.73 -10.44
N THR A 20 -0.06 -14.89 -11.04
CA THR A 20 0.92 -15.88 -10.58
C THR A 20 2.37 -15.51 -10.92
N SER A 21 2.59 -14.32 -11.48
CA SER A 21 3.89 -13.84 -11.93
C SER A 21 4.54 -12.89 -10.90
N GLY A 22 4.28 -13.11 -9.61
CA GLY A 22 4.83 -12.31 -8.52
C GLY A 22 6.27 -12.69 -8.18
N ARG A 23 6.94 -11.86 -7.37
CA ARG A 23 8.30 -12.20 -6.88
C ARG A 23 8.32 -13.52 -6.12
N VAL A 24 7.29 -13.77 -5.31
CA VAL A 24 7.06 -15.02 -4.60
C VAL A 24 5.59 -15.39 -4.79
N ASN A 25 5.31 -16.48 -5.49
CA ASN A 25 3.95 -16.94 -5.82
C ASN A 25 3.14 -15.88 -6.57
N ASN A 26 2.16 -15.26 -5.91
CA ASN A 26 1.21 -14.35 -6.51
C ASN A 26 1.59 -12.89 -6.26
N CYS A 27 1.23 -12.01 -7.18
CA CYS A 27 1.21 -10.57 -6.97
C CYS A 27 -0.19 -10.01 -7.21
N LEU A 28 -0.43 -8.82 -6.64
CA LEU A 28 -1.59 -8.01 -6.93
C LEU A 28 -1.27 -7.09 -8.11
N SER A 29 -2.18 -7.00 -9.07
CA SER A 29 -2.09 -6.15 -10.26
C SER A 29 -3.16 -5.07 -10.21
N LEU A 30 -2.77 -3.83 -10.57
CA LEU A 30 -3.67 -2.70 -10.74
C LEU A 30 -4.12 -2.68 -12.21
N LEU A 31 -5.42 -2.87 -12.45
CA LEU A 31 -5.94 -3.18 -13.79
C LEU A 31 -6.39 -1.96 -14.60
N SER A 32 -6.50 -0.79 -13.97
CA SER A 32 -6.93 0.46 -14.61
C SER A 32 -6.21 1.68 -14.06
N ASN A 33 -6.42 2.84 -14.69
CA ASN A 33 -5.88 4.13 -14.21
C ASN A 33 -6.35 4.48 -12.79
N LEU A 34 -7.58 4.13 -12.42
CA LEU A 34 -8.11 4.33 -11.07
C LEU A 34 -8.17 2.98 -10.34
N SER A 35 -7.02 2.58 -9.79
CA SER A 35 -6.88 1.35 -9.02
C SER A 35 -6.02 1.61 -7.79
N TYR A 36 -6.42 1.07 -6.64
CA TYR A 36 -5.62 1.15 -5.42
C TYR A 36 -5.88 -0.03 -4.51
N VAL A 37 -4.95 -0.25 -3.58
CA VAL A 37 -5.15 -1.07 -2.39
C VAL A 37 -5.04 -0.16 -1.18
N GLN A 38 -5.98 -0.29 -0.26
CA GLN A 38 -6.02 0.46 0.98
C GLN A 38 -5.97 -0.52 2.15
N ALA A 39 -4.94 -0.37 2.97
CA ALA A 39 -4.88 -0.97 4.30
C ALA A 39 -5.38 0.04 5.33
N THR A 40 -6.11 -0.44 6.35
CA THR A 40 -6.60 0.41 7.45
C THR A 40 -6.24 -0.21 8.79
N HIS A 41 -6.42 0.55 9.88
CA HIS A 41 -6.13 0.11 11.24
C HIS A 41 -4.67 -0.26 11.52
N LEU A 42 -3.74 0.26 10.72
CA LEU A 42 -2.31 0.18 11.00
C LEU A 42 -2.02 1.08 12.21
N VAL A 43 -1.60 0.46 13.31
CA VAL A 43 -1.27 1.18 14.55
C VAL A 43 0.16 1.71 14.48
N LEU A 44 0.43 2.78 15.23
CA LEU A 44 1.75 3.39 15.38
C LEU A 44 2.31 4.14 14.15
N LEU A 45 1.74 3.96 12.95
CA LEU A 45 2.10 4.77 11.78
C LEU A 45 1.76 6.26 11.99
N GLY A 46 2.70 7.14 11.62
CA GLY A 46 2.54 8.59 11.77
C GLY A 46 2.65 9.12 13.19
N THR A 47 3.12 8.30 14.14
CA THR A 47 3.37 8.74 15.52
C THR A 47 4.66 9.54 15.62
N VAL A 48 4.61 10.71 16.27
CA VAL A 48 5.78 11.58 16.46
C VAL A 48 6.87 10.84 17.25
N GLY A 49 8.11 10.91 16.77
CA GLY A 49 9.26 10.26 17.42
C GLY A 49 9.32 8.75 17.21
N GLN A 50 8.46 8.17 16.36
CA GLN A 50 8.46 6.75 16.04
C GLN A 50 8.81 6.52 14.56
N PRO A 51 10.04 6.08 14.25
CA PRO A 51 10.42 5.78 12.88
C PRO A 51 9.70 4.53 12.37
N TYR A 52 9.40 4.52 11.08
CA TYR A 52 8.76 3.41 10.38
C TYR A 52 9.40 3.24 8.98
N SER A 53 9.33 2.04 8.43
CA SER A 53 9.83 1.74 7.08
C SER A 53 8.86 0.81 6.35
N PHE A 54 8.82 0.95 5.03
CA PHE A 54 8.03 0.09 4.14
C PHE A 54 8.96 -0.58 3.15
N SER A 55 8.66 -1.82 2.79
CA SER A 55 9.37 -2.56 1.74
C SER A 55 8.34 -3.24 0.87
N ILE A 56 8.37 -2.96 -0.44
CA ILE A 56 7.38 -3.45 -1.41
C ILE A 56 8.11 -3.87 -2.68
N TRP A 57 7.66 -4.95 -3.31
CA TRP A 57 8.08 -5.36 -4.66
C TRP A 57 7.10 -4.81 -5.68
N ILE A 58 7.59 -3.96 -6.59
CA ILE A 58 6.80 -3.36 -7.65
C ILE A 58 7.35 -3.72 -9.03
N LYS A 59 6.45 -3.91 -9.99
CA LYS A 59 6.77 -4.07 -11.41
C LYS A 59 5.91 -3.10 -12.21
N PRO A 60 6.43 -1.89 -12.52
CA PRO A 60 5.67 -0.92 -13.30
C PRO A 60 5.52 -1.38 -14.75
N ASN A 61 4.32 -1.25 -15.31
CA ASN A 61 4.10 -1.46 -16.75
C ASN A 61 4.27 -0.15 -17.53
N THR A 62 3.78 0.95 -16.96
CA THR A 62 3.90 2.32 -17.49
C THR A 62 4.08 3.27 -16.31
N VAL A 63 5.01 4.22 -16.41
CA VAL A 63 5.25 5.22 -15.36
C VAL A 63 4.92 6.60 -15.91
N VAL A 64 3.85 7.21 -15.44
CA VAL A 64 3.40 8.56 -15.86
C VAL A 64 3.32 9.51 -14.65
N GLY A 65 4.19 9.28 -13.66
CA GLY A 65 4.14 9.96 -12.36
C GLY A 65 3.07 9.41 -11.42
N GLY A 66 2.88 10.08 -10.27
CA GLY A 66 1.95 9.67 -9.21
C GLY A 66 2.66 9.32 -7.90
N THR A 67 1.90 8.77 -6.96
CA THR A 67 2.37 8.36 -5.64
C THR A 67 2.24 6.84 -5.50
N ILE A 68 3.31 6.16 -5.10
CA ILE A 68 3.32 4.70 -4.94
C ILE A 68 2.69 4.30 -3.60
N VAL A 69 3.05 5.02 -2.52
CA VAL A 69 2.50 4.79 -1.18
C VAL A 69 2.01 6.11 -0.62
N HIS A 70 0.73 6.16 -0.25
CA HIS A 70 0.14 7.30 0.43
C HIS A 70 -0.34 6.88 1.81
N VAL A 71 0.18 7.53 2.85
CA VAL A 71 -0.23 7.29 4.24
C VAL A 71 -1.02 8.49 4.73
N SER A 72 -2.22 8.25 5.23
CA SER A 72 -3.09 9.29 5.76
C SER A 72 -3.88 8.86 6.99
N SER A 73 -4.24 9.84 7.81
CA SER A 73 -5.04 9.63 9.02
C SER A 73 -6.48 9.17 8.79
N LYS A 74 -7.04 9.46 7.61
CA LYS A 74 -8.43 9.13 7.24
C LYS A 74 -8.44 8.20 6.03
N THR A 75 -9.47 7.36 5.95
CA THR A 75 -9.71 6.45 4.81
C THR A 75 -10.03 7.18 3.50
N THR A 76 -10.36 8.47 3.56
CA THR A 76 -10.59 9.32 2.39
C THR A 76 -9.29 9.86 1.77
N GLY A 77 -8.12 9.53 2.32
CA GLY A 77 -6.85 10.11 1.87
C GLY A 77 -6.60 11.52 2.41
N LEU A 78 -7.28 11.93 3.50
CA LEU A 78 -7.22 13.28 4.06
C LEU A 78 -6.69 13.29 5.51
N GLY A 79 -6.48 14.51 6.03
CA GLY A 79 -6.01 14.78 7.40
C GLY A 79 -4.50 14.96 7.45
N TRP A 80 -3.80 14.34 8.41
CA TRP A 80 -2.34 14.26 8.29
C TRP A 80 -2.00 13.29 7.16
N CYS A 81 -1.07 13.69 6.31
CA CYS A 81 -0.59 12.88 5.19
C CYS A 81 0.94 12.89 5.20
N LEU A 82 1.54 11.72 5.01
CA LEU A 82 2.98 11.56 4.90
C LEU A 82 3.27 11.10 3.47
N PRO A 83 3.73 12.00 2.58
CA PRO A 83 4.04 11.63 1.21
C PRO A 83 5.26 10.70 1.23
N MET A 84 5.11 9.54 0.61
CA MET A 84 6.22 8.65 0.33
C MET A 84 6.38 8.63 -1.19
N LEU A 85 7.40 9.35 -1.66
CA LEU A 85 7.79 9.42 -3.07
C LEU A 85 8.19 8.04 -3.59
#